data_AF-G5QE71-F1
#
_entry.id   AF-G5QE71-F1
#
_cell.length_a   1.000
_cell.length_b   1.000
_cell.length_c   1.000
_cell.angle_alpha   90.00
_cell.angle_beta   90.00
_cell.angle_gamma   90.00
#
_symmetry.space_group_name_H-M   'P 1'
#
loop_
_entity.id
_entity.type
_entity.pdbx_description
1 polymer ?
#
loop_
_entity_poly.entity_id
_entity_poly.type
_entity_poly.pdbx_seq_one_letter_code
_entity_poly.pdbx_strand_id
1 'polypeptide(L)'
;TRRARDLGFSVAEISDLLNLWNNQSRQSADVKRLAQTHIDELDRRIQNMQHMAQTLKALIHCCAGDALPDCPILHTLGQPDDSEPEARTGAVLRRPRRHGLAKRL
;
A
#
# COMPACT_ATOMS: atom_id res chain seq x y z
N THR A 1 -5.17 -16.84 -10.83
CA THR A 1 -5.64 -17.50 -9.58
C THR A 1 -6.34 -16.50 -8.68
N ARG A 2 -7.49 -16.83 -8.08
CA ARG A 2 -8.22 -15.93 -7.17
C ARG A 2 -7.53 -15.80 -5.80
N ARG A 3 -7.10 -16.94 -5.23
CA ARG A 3 -6.44 -17.00 -3.91
C ARG A 3 -5.19 -16.12 -3.79
N ALA A 4 -4.36 -16.04 -4.83
CA ALA A 4 -3.17 -15.19 -4.80
C ALA A 4 -3.54 -13.69 -4.72
N ARG A 5 -4.64 -13.29 -5.35
CA ARG A 5 -5.15 -11.91 -5.22
C ARG A 5 -5.73 -11.67 -3.82
N ASP A 6 -6.44 -12.64 -3.26
CA ASP A 6 -6.99 -12.55 -1.90
C ASP A 6 -5.87 -12.41 -0.84
N LEU A 7 -4.68 -12.96 -1.12
CA LEU A 7 -3.49 -12.84 -0.27
C LEU A 7 -2.69 -11.55 -0.49
N GLY A 8 -3.09 -10.69 -1.43
CA GLY A 8 -2.42 -9.41 -1.66
C GLY A 8 -1.25 -9.44 -2.63
N PHE A 9 -0.98 -10.57 -3.30
CA PHE A 9 0.04 -10.62 -4.35
C PHE A 9 -0.34 -9.66 -5.50
N SER A 10 0.64 -8.88 -5.93
CA SER A 10 0.55 -8.02 -7.10
C SER A 10 0.42 -8.86 -8.38
N VAL A 11 -0.01 -8.22 -9.46
CA VAL A 11 -0.10 -8.88 -10.77
C VAL A 11 1.28 -9.38 -11.25
N ALA A 12 2.35 -8.66 -10.90
CA ALA A 12 3.72 -9.05 -11.22
C ALA A 12 4.10 -10.34 -10.47
N GLU A 13 3.94 -10.37 -9.14
CA GLU A 13 4.26 -11.56 -8.33
C GLU A 13 3.39 -12.77 -8.68
N ILE A 14 2.12 -12.55 -9.04
CA ILE A 14 1.25 -13.64 -9.56
C ILE A 14 1.83 -14.22 -10.85
N SER A 15 2.39 -13.38 -11.73
CA SER A 15 3.05 -13.84 -12.94
C SER A 15 4.29 -14.67 -12.63
N ASP A 16 5.09 -14.23 -11.66
CA ASP A 16 6.29 -14.96 -11.20
C ASP A 16 5.93 -16.32 -10.58
N LEU A 17 4.88 -16.37 -9.75
CA LEU A 17 4.34 -17.61 -9.20
C LEU A 17 3.87 -18.58 -10.30
N LEU A 18 3.22 -18.07 -11.35
CA LEU A 18 2.78 -18.89 -12.49
C LEU A 18 3.97 -19.39 -13.32
N ASN A 19 5.01 -18.56 -13.50
CA ASN A 19 6.24 -18.97 -14.17
C ASN A 19 6.96 -20.09 -13.40
N LEU A 20 7.06 -19.94 -12.07
CA LEU A 20 7.60 -20.99 -11.21
C LEU A 20 6.76 -22.26 -11.30
N TRP A 21 5.43 -22.17 -11.26
CA TRP A 21 4.53 -23.33 -11.36
C TRP A 21 4.70 -24.10 -12.68
N ASN A 22 4.83 -23.38 -13.80
CA ASN A 22 4.99 -23.97 -15.12
C ASN A 22 6.38 -24.60 -15.34
N ASN A 23 7.35 -24.28 -14.48
CA ASN A 23 8.66 -24.91 -14.50
C ASN A 23 8.64 -26.27 -13.78
N GLN A 24 8.89 -27.35 -14.52
CA GLN A 24 8.92 -28.71 -14.00
C GLN A 24 10.19 -29.02 -13.19
N SER A 25 11.26 -28.25 -13.35
CA SER A 25 12.50 -28.36 -12.58
C SER A 25 12.59 -27.37 -11.41
N ARG A 26 11.48 -26.69 -11.07
CA ARG A 26 11.46 -25.70 -9.98
C ARG A 26 11.89 -26.33 -8.66
N GLN A 27 12.66 -25.59 -7.88
CA GLN A 27 12.93 -25.94 -6.50
C GLN A 27 11.87 -25.34 -5.59
N SER A 28 11.37 -26.12 -4.63
CA SER A 28 10.44 -25.64 -3.61
C SER A 28 11.04 -24.51 -2.77
N ALA A 29 12.37 -24.44 -2.68
CA ALA A 29 13.11 -23.37 -2.03
C ALA A 29 12.83 -22.00 -2.66
N ASP A 30 12.72 -21.91 -3.99
CA ASP A 30 12.43 -20.64 -4.67
C ASP A 30 11.01 -20.15 -4.41
N VAL A 31 10.05 -21.07 -4.42
CA VAL A 31 8.65 -20.77 -4.09
C VAL A 31 8.54 -20.30 -2.63
N LYS A 32 9.23 -20.97 -1.71
CA LYS A 32 9.26 -20.59 -0.29
C LYS A 32 9.87 -19.19 -0.11
N ARG A 33 10.98 -18.89 -0.80
CA ARG A 33 11.64 -17.58 -0.74
C ARG A 33 10.73 -16.46 -1.21
N LEU A 34 10.05 -16.63 -2.35
CA LEU A 34 9.11 -15.64 -2.86
C LEU A 34 7.94 -15.40 -1.88
N ALA A 35 7.36 -16.47 -1.34
CA ALA A 35 6.30 -16.35 -0.34
C ALA A 35 6.78 -15.65 0.94
N GLN A 36 8.00 -15.93 1.40
CA GLN A 36 8.58 -15.28 2.58
C GLN A 36 8.80 -13.78 2.34
N THR A 37 9.33 -13.40 1.18
CA THR A 37 9.50 -11.98 0.82
C THR A 37 8.16 -11.24 0.85
N HIS A 38 7.09 -11.85 0.33
CA HIS A 38 5.77 -11.25 0.37
C HIS A 38 5.23 -11.10 1.80
N ILE A 39 5.46 -12.09 2.67
CA ILE A 39 5.11 -12.00 4.11
C ILE A 39 5.84 -10.81 4.75
N ASP A 40 7.14 -10.67 4.51
CA ASP A 40 7.94 -9.60 5.11
C ASP A 40 7.45 -8.20 4.66
N GLU A 41 7.00 -8.06 3.41
CA GLU A 41 6.39 -6.83 2.90
C GLU A 41 5.02 -6.54 3.54
N LEU A 42 4.18 -7.56 3.70
CA LEU A 42 2.90 -7.44 4.39
C LEU A 42 3.10 -7.01 5.85
N ASP A 43 4.05 -7.61 6.56
CA ASP A 43 4.35 -7.27 7.96
C ASP A 43 4.82 -5.82 8.10
N ARG A 44 5.70 -5.34 7.20
CA ARG A 44 6.10 -3.92 7.16
C ARG A 44 4.90 -2.99 6.96
N ARG A 45 3.99 -3.36 6.05
CA ARG A 45 2.79 -2.56 5.79
C ARG A 45 1.85 -2.58 7.00
N ILE A 46 1.70 -3.72 7.68
CA ILE A 46 0.90 -3.85 8.91
C ILE A 46 1.47 -2.94 10.00
N GLN A 47 2.79 -2.95 10.22
CA GLN A 47 3.43 -2.08 11.20
C GLN A 47 3.18 -0.60 10.91
N ASN A 48 3.31 -0.18 9.65
CA ASN A 48 3.02 1.20 9.27
C ASN A 48 1.54 1.57 9.50
N MET A 49 0.61 0.71 9.06
CA MET A 49 -0.83 0.92 9.30
C MET A 49 -1.19 0.96 10.79
N GLN A 50 -0.54 0.12 11.61
CA GLN A 50 -0.70 0.13 13.07
C GLN A 50 -0.19 1.43 13.66
N HIS A 51 0.97 1.93 13.21
CA HIS A 51 1.51 3.21 13.65
C HIS A 51 0.56 4.37 13.31
N MET A 52 0.10 4.46 12.06
CA MET A 52 -0.89 5.46 11.65
C MET A 52 -2.17 5.39 12.49
N ALA A 53 -2.66 4.19 12.78
CA ALA A 53 -3.85 3.99 13.60
C ALA A 53 -3.60 4.42 15.07
N GLN A 54 -2.41 4.18 15.61
CA GLN A 54 -2.04 4.64 16.96
C GLN A 54 -2.00 6.16 17.04
N THR A 55 -1.41 6.84 16.05
CA THR A 55 -1.41 8.31 15.96
C THR A 55 -2.84 8.85 15.98
N LEU A 56 -3.72 8.32 15.12
CA LEU A 56 -5.12 8.74 15.09
C LEU A 56 -5.84 8.47 16.41
N LYS A 57 -5.61 7.31 17.05
CA LYS A 57 -6.18 6.99 18.37
C LYS A 57 -5.74 7.99 19.44
N ALA A 58 -4.48 8.39 19.45
CA ALA A 58 -3.96 9.39 20.39
C ALA A 58 -4.66 10.75 20.17
N LEU A 59 -4.81 11.18 18.91
CA LEU A 59 -5.49 12.43 18.59
C LEU A 59 -6.99 12.41 18.97
N ILE A 60 -7.66 11.27 18.77
CA ILE A 60 -9.05 11.08 19.20
C ILE A 60 -9.15 11.18 20.73
N HIS A 61 -8.22 10.61 21.48
CA HIS A 61 -8.24 10.68 22.95
C HIS A 61 -8.13 12.12 23.47
N CYS A 62 -7.40 12.98 22.77
CA CYS A 62 -7.27 14.39 23.10
C CYS A 62 -8.45 15.25 22.63
N CYS A 63 -9.34 14.71 21.78
CA CYS A 63 -10.46 15.45 21.21
C CYS A 63 -11.69 15.35 22.12
N ALA A 64 -12.26 16.50 22.50
CA ALA A 64 -13.48 16.55 23.31
C ALA A 64 -14.72 16.03 22.57
N GLY A 65 -14.75 16.15 21.24
CA GLY A 65 -15.85 15.65 20.41
C GLY A 65 -17.16 16.43 20.59
N ASP A 66 -17.09 17.70 20.97
CA ASP A 66 -18.24 18.58 21.20
C ASP A 66 -18.48 19.55 20.03
N ALA A 67 -19.34 20.54 20.24
CA ALA A 67 -19.70 21.54 19.22
C ALA A 67 -18.71 22.72 19.15
N LEU A 68 -17.57 22.66 19.84
CA LEU A 68 -16.58 23.73 19.85
C LEU A 68 -15.64 23.63 18.64
N PRO A 69 -15.11 24.77 18.15
CA PRO A 69 -14.22 24.79 17.00
C PRO A 69 -12.80 24.27 17.30
N ASP A 70 -12.43 24.13 18.58
CA ASP A 70 -11.12 23.69 19.01
C ASP A 70 -10.97 22.18 18.87
N CYS A 71 -10.44 21.74 17.72
CA CYS A 71 -10.23 20.33 17.40
C CYS A 71 -8.73 19.99 17.30
N PRO A 72 -8.14 19.34 18.32
CA PRO A 72 -6.73 18.94 18.32
C PRO A 72 -6.33 18.04 17.13
N ILE A 73 -7.27 17.26 16.59
CA ILE A 73 -7.07 16.44 15.39
C ILE A 73 -6.75 17.33 14.19
N LEU A 74 -7.58 18.35 13.93
CA LEU A 74 -7.39 19.26 12.80
C LEU A 74 -6.17 20.16 12.98
N HIS A 75 -5.90 20.59 14.22
CA HIS A 75 -4.70 21.36 14.53
C HIS A 75 -3.43 20.57 14.16
N THR A 76 -3.34 19.31 14.61
CA THR A 76 -2.16 18.47 14.38
C THR A 76 -1.99 18.09 12.92
N LEU A 77 -3.07 17.66 12.24
CA LEU A 77 -3.01 17.27 10.82
C LEU A 77 -2.84 18.46 9.86
N GLY A 78 -3.13 19.67 10.32
CA GLY A 78 -2.95 20.91 9.56
C GLY A 78 -1.52 21.46 9.63
N GLN A 79 -0.67 20.95 10.53
CA GLN A 79 0.74 21.34 10.58
C GLN A 79 1.52 20.59 9.49
N PRO A 80 2.48 21.25 8.82
CA PRO A 80 3.40 20.54 7.94
C PRO A 80 4.19 19.53 8.77
N ASP A 81 4.10 18.25 8.41
CA ASP A 81 5.01 17.24 8.93
C ASP A 81 6.44 17.56 8.44
N ASP A 82 7.35 17.90 9.34
CA ASP A 82 8.80 18.03 9.06
C ASP A 82 9.47 16.66 8.79
N SER A 83 8.68 15.59 8.63
CA SER A 83 9.14 14.24 8.35
C SER A 83 9.17 14.00 6.85
N GLU A 84 10.38 13.93 6.28
CA GLU A 84 10.62 13.66 4.86
C GLU A 84 9.84 12.41 4.41
N PRO A 85 9.02 12.48 3.35
CA PRO A 85 8.12 11.38 3.01
C PRO A 85 8.91 10.23 2.38
N GLU A 86 9.21 9.19 3.17
CA GLU A 86 9.61 7.91 2.61
C GLU A 86 8.54 7.44 1.63
N ALA A 87 8.97 7.12 0.41
CA ALA A 87 8.13 6.91 -0.75
C ALA A 87 6.94 5.98 -0.45
N ARG A 88 5.74 6.56 -0.48
CA ARG A 88 4.46 5.82 -0.38
C ARG A 88 4.32 4.91 -1.63
N THR A 89 4.87 3.71 -1.58
CA THR A 89 4.89 2.72 -2.69
C THR A 89 3.50 2.17 -3.07
N GLY A 90 2.42 2.68 -2.50
CA GLY A 90 1.04 2.29 -2.82
C GLY A 90 0.33 3.11 -3.91
N ALA A 91 0.90 4.22 -4.39
CA ALA A 91 0.25 5.05 -5.39
C ALA A 91 0.42 4.45 -6.81
N VAL A 92 -0.59 3.71 -7.27
CA VAL A 92 -0.71 3.30 -8.68
C VAL A 92 -0.67 4.56 -9.55
N LEU A 93 0.42 4.75 -10.30
CA LEU A 93 0.55 5.86 -11.25
C LEU A 93 -0.56 5.74 -12.30
N ARG A 94 -1.61 6.55 -12.20
CA ARG A 94 -2.65 6.62 -13.23
C ARG A 94 -2.03 7.20 -14.50
N ARG A 95 -1.83 6.35 -15.51
CA ARG A 95 -1.43 6.74 -16.87
C ARG A 95 -2.42 7.78 -17.42
N PRO A 96 -1.97 8.92 -17.97
CA PRO A 96 -2.87 9.86 -18.61
C PRO A 96 -3.46 9.24 -19.88
N ARG A 97 -4.79 9.30 -20.02
CA ARG A 97 -5.49 8.91 -21.24
C ARG A 97 -5.14 9.90 -22.35
N ARG A 98 -4.37 9.46 -23.35
CA ARG A 98 -4.15 10.22 -24.58
C ARG A 98 -5.47 10.26 -25.35
N HIS A 99 -6.20 11.36 -25.28
CA HIS A 99 -7.28 11.64 -26.24
C HIS A 99 -6.62 11.90 -27.59
N GLY A 100 -6.96 11.07 -28.58
CA GLY A 100 -6.37 11.09 -29.91
C GLY A 100 -6.66 12.40 -30.63
N LEU A 101 -5.60 13.02 -31.14
CA LEU A 101 -5.67 14.10 -32.11
C LEU A 101 -5.63 13.47 -33.51
N ALA A 102 -6.77 13.41 -34.22
CA ALA A 102 -6.80 13.16 -35.66
C ALA A 102 -8.17 13.53 -36.27
N LYS A 103 -8.25 14.70 -36.92
CA LYS A 103 -8.36 14.74 -38.39
C LYS A 103 -8.14 16.17 -38.88
N ARG A 104 -7.20 16.27 -39.82
CA ARG A 104 -6.87 17.43 -40.64
C ARG A 104 -8.05 17.75 -41.57
N LEU A 105 -8.31 19.03 -41.79
CA LEU A 105 -8.89 19.56 -43.03
C LEU A 105 -7.74 20.15 -43.84
#